data_AF-A0A6M0B0Q2-F1
#
_entry.id   AF-A0A6M0B0Q2-F1
#
_cell.length_a   1.000
_cell.length_b   1.000
_cell.length_c   1.000
_cell.angle_alpha   90.00
_cell.angle_beta   90.00
_cell.angle_gamma   90.00
#
_symmetry.space_group_name_H-M   'P 1'
#
loop_
_entity.id
_entity.type
_entity.pdbx_description
1 polymer ?
#
loop_
_entity_poly.entity_id
_entity_poly.type
_entity_poly.pdbx_seq_one_letter_code
_entity_poly.pdbx_strand_id
1 'polypeptide(L)'
;YTAHQSHVKQEVPLFTKFLAPGLGLAEEPDQKFADQESFGMNRCQIVANGLLEAHYKGDDSPEARVAAILQEFSLLEIELQQCYLNAKSEDIYTPLEL
;
A
#
# COMPACT_ATOMS: atom_id res chain seq x y z
N TYR A 1 11.48 15.27 15.53
CA TYR A 1 10.02 15.11 15.45
C TYR A 1 9.29 16.06 16.39
N THR A 2 9.48 15.96 17.71
CA THR A 2 8.75 16.74 18.74
C THR A 2 8.71 18.25 18.48
N ALA A 3 9.82 18.85 18.05
CA ALA A 3 9.89 20.29 17.75
C ALA A 3 9.01 20.76 16.57
N HIS A 4 8.51 19.83 15.73
CA HIS A 4 7.76 20.14 14.51
C HIS A 4 6.44 19.38 14.38
N GLN A 5 6.09 18.55 15.37
CA GLN A 5 4.87 17.74 15.34
C GLN A 5 3.60 18.60 15.17
N SER A 6 3.58 19.81 15.75
CA SER A 6 2.46 20.75 15.63
C SER A 6 2.25 21.29 14.21
N HIS A 7 3.22 21.11 13.31
CA HIS A 7 3.15 21.59 11.92
C HIS A 7 2.66 20.52 10.94
N VAL A 8 2.50 19.27 11.38
CA VAL A 8 2.02 18.17 10.55
C VAL A 8 0.65 17.69 11.01
N LYS A 9 -0.17 17.27 10.05
CA LYS A 9 -1.42 16.56 10.33
C LYS A 9 -1.11 15.23 11.00
N GLN A 10 -2.04 14.69 11.79
CA GLN A 10 -1.79 13.44 12.51
C GLN A 10 -1.93 12.19 11.61
N GLU A 11 -2.68 12.31 10.53
CA GLU A 11 -2.96 11.22 9.59
C GLU A 11 -1.72 10.86 8.75
N VAL A 12 -1.61 9.58 8.39
CA VAL A 12 -0.61 9.07 7.43
C VAL A 12 -1.33 8.63 6.15
N PRO A 13 -0.67 8.66 4.98
CA PRO A 13 -1.26 8.17 3.74
C PRO A 13 -1.69 6.70 3.82
N LEU A 14 -2.72 6.33 3.05
CA LEU A 14 -3.11 4.92 2.89
C LEU A 14 -1.92 4.08 2.41
N PHE A 15 -1.95 2.79 2.77
CA PHE A 15 -0.91 1.80 2.48
C PHE A 15 0.45 2.01 3.17
N THR A 16 0.66 3.12 3.89
CA THR A 16 1.91 3.38 4.60
C THR A 16 1.91 2.77 6.01
N LYS A 17 3.08 2.37 6.50
CA LYS A 17 3.29 2.03 7.90
C LYS A 17 3.24 3.28 8.74
N PHE A 18 2.43 3.28 9.79
CA PHE A 18 2.47 4.32 10.80
C PHE A 18 3.79 4.25 11.59
N LEU A 19 4.53 5.36 11.65
CA LEU A 19 5.69 5.51 12.54
C LEU A 19 5.43 6.48 13.69
N ALA A 20 4.69 7.56 13.44
CA ALA A 20 4.24 8.55 14.42
C ALA A 20 3.10 9.39 13.81
N PRO A 21 2.36 10.20 14.59
CA PRO A 21 1.35 11.09 14.01
C PRO A 21 1.94 11.99 12.91
N GLY A 22 1.41 11.90 11.70
CA GLY A 22 1.90 12.63 10.52
C GLY A 22 3.15 12.07 9.85
N LEU A 23 3.63 10.90 10.29
CA LEU A 23 4.81 10.25 9.76
C LEU A 23 4.48 8.80 9.37
N GLY A 24 4.32 8.59 8.07
CA GLY A 24 4.18 7.28 7.45
C GLY A 24 5.47 6.86 6.75
N LEU A 25 5.66 5.54 6.58
CA LEU A 25 6.76 4.97 5.82
C LEU A 25 6.24 3.95 4.80
N ALA A 26 6.87 3.92 3.64
CA ALA A 26 6.78 2.83 2.69
C ALA A 26 8.11 2.66 1.98
N GLU A 27 8.40 1.43 1.57
CA GLU A 27 9.51 1.12 0.68
C GLU A 27 9.20 1.61 -0.74
N GLU A 28 10.24 2.06 -1.44
CA GLU A 28 10.11 2.37 -2.87
C GLU A 28 9.81 1.05 -3.62
N PRO A 29 8.76 0.99 -4.47
CA PRO A 29 8.41 -0.23 -5.19
C PRO A 29 9.57 -0.75 -6.04
N ASP A 30 9.92 -2.02 -5.86
CA ASP A 30 10.93 -2.72 -6.66
C ASP A 30 10.36 -3.25 -7.99
N GLN A 31 9.06 -3.55 -8.02
CA GLN A 31 8.30 -3.87 -9.23
C GLN A 31 7.41 -2.69 -9.63
N LYS A 32 7.78 -1.99 -10.70
CA LYS A 32 7.06 -0.82 -11.20
C LYS A 32 6.20 -1.15 -12.42
N PHE A 33 5.04 -0.52 -12.52
CA PHE A 33 4.15 -0.64 -13.69
C PHE A 33 4.48 0.37 -14.80
N ALA A 34 5.26 1.40 -14.49
CA ALA A 34 5.70 2.44 -15.43
C ALA A 34 7.08 3.01 -15.06
N ASP A 35 7.77 3.60 -16.03
CA ASP A 35 9.09 4.22 -15.83
C ASP A 35 9.09 5.31 -14.74
N GLN A 36 7.98 6.06 -14.64
CA GLN A 36 7.75 7.05 -13.60
C GLN A 36 6.53 6.66 -12.78
N GLU A 37 6.79 6.24 -11.56
CA GLU A 37 5.75 5.78 -10.63
C GLU A 37 6.15 6.13 -9.21
N SER A 38 5.16 6.54 -8.40
CA SER A 38 5.29 6.71 -6.95
C SER A 38 4.73 5.50 -6.21
N PHE A 39 5.12 5.29 -4.95
CA PHE A 39 4.53 4.27 -4.09
C PHE A 39 2.99 4.26 -4.13
N GLY A 40 2.36 5.43 -3.98
CA GLY A 40 0.90 5.54 -3.98
C GLY A 40 0.28 5.13 -5.32
N MET A 41 0.90 5.49 -6.44
CA MET A 41 0.45 5.05 -7.77
C MET A 41 0.56 3.54 -7.91
N ASN A 42 1.68 2.95 -7.46
CA ASN A 42 1.91 1.52 -7.54
C ASN A 42 0.85 0.72 -6.77
N ARG A 43 0.61 1.06 -5.49
CA ARG A 43 -0.38 0.33 -4.69
C ARG A 43 -1.82 0.55 -5.18
N CYS A 44 -2.13 1.73 -5.70
CA CYS A 44 -3.41 1.98 -6.37
C CYS A 44 -3.57 1.20 -7.68
N GLN A 45 -2.48 0.98 -8.43
CA GLN A 45 -2.52 0.21 -9.68
C GLN A 45 -2.84 -1.27 -9.40
N ILE A 46 -2.28 -1.86 -8.33
CA ILE A 46 -2.62 -3.24 -7.90
C ILE A 46 -4.12 -3.36 -7.61
N VAL A 47 -4.68 -2.41 -6.86
CA VAL A 47 -6.13 -2.36 -6.58
C VAL A 47 -6.93 -2.20 -7.88
N ALA A 48 -6.51 -1.31 -8.77
CA ALA A 48 -7.17 -1.07 -10.05
C ALA A 48 -7.19 -2.32 -10.93
N ASN A 49 -6.09 -3.07 -10.99
CA ASN A 49 -6.02 -4.34 -11.73
C ASN A 49 -7.06 -5.34 -11.21
N GLY A 50 -7.19 -5.49 -9.88
CA GLY A 50 -8.15 -6.41 -9.28
C GLY A 50 -9.60 -6.02 -9.57
N LEU A 51 -9.89 -4.71 -9.55
CA LEU A 51 -11.21 -4.20 -9.94
C LEU A 51 -11.52 -4.47 -11.42
N LEU A 52 -10.54 -4.29 -12.32
CA LEU A 52 -10.70 -4.62 -13.74
C LEU A 52 -10.90 -6.11 -13.97
N GLU A 53 -10.17 -6.96 -13.25
CA GLU A 53 -10.29 -8.42 -13.35
C GLU A 53 -11.68 -8.91 -12.93
N ALA A 54 -12.21 -8.42 -11.80
CA ALA A 54 -13.57 -8.73 -11.36
C ALA A 54 -14.62 -8.28 -12.40
N HIS A 55 -14.45 -7.07 -12.93
CA HIS A 55 -15.30 -6.52 -13.97
C HIS A 55 -15.27 -7.38 -15.25
N TYR A 56 -14.09 -7.78 -15.73
CA TYR A 56 -13.96 -8.61 -16.93
C TYR A 56 -14.51 -10.03 -16.76
N LYS A 57 -14.51 -10.57 -15.54
CA LYS A 57 -15.18 -11.84 -15.20
C LYS A 57 -16.70 -11.72 -15.14
N GLY A 58 -17.25 -10.50 -15.18
CA GLY A 58 -18.69 -10.24 -15.12
C GLY A 58 -19.29 -10.38 -13.72
N ASP A 59 -18.46 -10.52 -12.68
CA ASP A 59 -18.89 -10.53 -11.28
C ASP A 59 -18.28 -9.34 -10.55
N ASP A 60 -19.08 -8.27 -10.47
CA ASP A 60 -18.69 -6.98 -9.90
C ASP A 60 -19.21 -6.80 -8.46
N SER A 61 -19.57 -7.90 -7.80
CA SER A 61 -19.95 -7.89 -6.38
C SER A 61 -18.80 -7.41 -5.49
N PRO A 62 -19.09 -6.79 -4.33
CA PRO A 62 -18.05 -6.39 -3.37
C PRO A 62 -17.09 -7.54 -3.01
N GLU A 63 -17.64 -8.75 -2.83
CA GLU A 63 -16.88 -9.96 -2.49
C GLU A 63 -15.93 -10.36 -3.63
N ALA A 64 -16.42 -10.38 -4.88
CA ALA A 64 -15.60 -10.71 -6.04
C ALA A 64 -14.50 -9.68 -6.29
N ARG A 65 -14.80 -8.39 -6.14
CA ARG A 65 -13.81 -7.30 -6.23
C ARG A 65 -12.71 -7.46 -5.19
N VAL A 66 -13.07 -7.69 -3.93
CA VAL A 66 -12.09 -7.88 -2.85
C VAL A 66 -11.24 -9.12 -3.12
N ALA A 67 -11.84 -10.23 -3.55
CA ALA A 67 -11.12 -11.45 -3.89
C ALA A 67 -10.12 -11.22 -5.04
N ALA A 68 -10.53 -10.51 -6.09
CA ALA A 68 -9.65 -10.18 -7.21
C ALA A 68 -8.51 -9.24 -6.81
N ILE A 69 -8.78 -8.22 -5.97
CA ILE A 69 -7.73 -7.34 -5.43
C ILE A 69 -6.70 -8.16 -4.62
N LEU A 70 -7.17 -9.03 -3.72
CA LEU A 70 -6.28 -9.90 -2.94
C LEU A 70 -5.44 -10.82 -3.84
N GLN A 71 -6.02 -11.30 -4.94
CA GLN A 71 -5.30 -12.09 -5.93
C GLN A 71 -4.17 -11.28 -6.60
N GLU A 72 -4.41 -10.02 -7.00
CA GLU A 72 -3.36 -9.17 -7.57
C GLU A 72 -2.22 -8.88 -6.59
N PHE A 73 -2.54 -8.61 -5.32
CA PHE A 73 -1.53 -8.47 -4.26
C PHE A 73 -0.69 -9.76 -4.11
N SER A 74 -1.35 -10.91 -4.11
CA SER A 74 -0.69 -12.22 -4.00
C SER A 74 0.21 -12.55 -5.20
N LEU A 75 -0.18 -12.18 -6.42
CA LEU A 75 0.64 -12.38 -7.64
C LEU A 75 1.98 -11.64 -7.56
N LEU A 76 2.02 -10.52 -6.85
CA LEU A 76 3.22 -9.71 -6.63
C LEU A 76 3.97 -10.09 -5.35
N GLU A 77 3.50 -11.11 -4.62
CA GLU A 77 4.02 -11.51 -3.31
C GLU A 77 3.98 -10.37 -2.27
N ILE A 78 3.01 -9.45 -2.39
CA ILE A 78 2.81 -8.34 -1.47
C ILE A 78 1.63 -8.66 -0.55
N GLU A 79 1.87 -8.70 0.76
CA GLU A 79 0.82 -8.88 1.77
C GLU A 79 0.01 -7.58 1.94
N LEU A 80 -1.31 -7.62 1.75
CA LEU A 80 -2.16 -6.41 1.83
C LEU A 80 -2.05 -5.72 3.21
N GLN A 81 -1.90 -6.50 4.28
CA GLN A 81 -1.79 -6.00 5.65
C GLN A 81 -0.44 -5.31 5.92
N GLN A 82 0.57 -5.53 5.07
CA GLN A 82 1.90 -4.94 5.17
C GLN A 82 2.35 -4.33 3.84
N CYS A 83 1.42 -3.80 3.05
CA CYS A 83 1.68 -3.31 1.68
C CYS A 83 2.60 -2.07 1.60
N TYR A 84 3.09 -1.56 2.72
CA TYR A 84 4.21 -0.62 2.79
C TYR A 84 5.56 -1.28 2.53
N LEU A 85 5.65 -2.61 2.60
CA LEU A 85 6.82 -3.40 2.25
C LEU A 85 6.75 -3.85 0.79
N ASN A 86 7.92 -4.16 0.23
CA ASN A 86 8.04 -4.94 -0.99
C ASN A 86 8.00 -6.44 -0.70
N ALA A 87 7.91 -7.23 -1.75
CA ALA A 87 7.93 -8.69 -1.66
C ALA A 87 9.19 -9.16 -0.92
N LYS A 88 9.00 -10.04 0.06
CA LYS A 88 10.08 -10.67 0.85
C LYS A 88 10.92 -9.71 1.71
N SER A 89 10.55 -8.43 1.80
CA SER A 89 11.17 -7.50 2.74
C SER A 89 10.85 -7.90 4.18
N GLU A 90 11.82 -7.69 5.08
CA GLU A 90 11.61 -7.86 6.52
C GLU A 90 11.07 -6.55 7.12
N ASP A 91 10.05 -6.67 7.98
CA ASP A 91 9.51 -5.51 8.69
C ASP A 91 10.41 -5.07 9.85
N ILE A 92 11.46 -4.32 9.54
CA ILE A 92 12.40 -3.78 10.53
C ILE A 92 11.99 -2.41 11.07
N TYR A 93 10.84 -1.89 10.66
CA TYR A 93 10.41 -0.54 10.97
C TYR A 93 9.61 -0.53 12.27
N THR A 94 10.08 0.22 13.27
CA THR A 94 9.36 0.39 14.54
C THR A 94 8.80 1.80 14.67
N PRO A 95 7.56 1.96 15.16
CA PRO A 95 7.05 3.28 15.54
C PRO A 95 7.99 4.00 16.52
N LEU A 96 8.01 5.32 16.47
CA LEU A 96 8.80 6.13 17.40
C LEU A 96 8.23 6.00 18.81
N GLU A 97 9.09 5.72 19.78
CA GLU A 97 8.78 5.93 21.19
C GLU A 97 8.85 7.44 21.47
N LEU A 98 7.70 8.06 21.73
CA LEU A 98 7.53 9.51 21.89
C LEU A 98 7.30 9.89 23.35
#